data_AF-A0A958MUC2-F1
#
_entry.id   AF-A0A958MUC2-F1
#
_cell.length_a   1.000
_cell.length_b   1.000
_cell.length_c   1.000
_cell.angle_alpha   90.00
_cell.angle_beta   90.00
_cell.angle_gamma   90.00
#
_symmetry.space_group_name_H-M   'P 1'
#
loop_
_entity.id
_entity.type
_entity.pdbx_description
1 polymer ?
#
loop_
_entity_poly.entity_id
_entity_poly.type
_entity_poly.pdbx_seq_one_letter_code
_entity_poly.pdbx_strand_id
1 'polypeptide(L)'
;KLEPRQARSFGDLKITPYQLDHPDPCWGFRCESGGKVFSHCVDTEGTRVSQKDLDKDLPLYQNADLVIYDAQYSFLEAAEKIDWGHASGPIGIDIAMREKIKQILFIHHDPSASDEKVQRAEDQTRAYYDSCVRMAKDQGLEVHEFDWCFAAEGMVVEL
;
A
#
# COMPACT_ATOMS: atom_id res chain seq x y z
N LYS A 1 -23.03 9.77 5.42
CA LYS A 1 -21.83 8.98 5.81
C LYS A 1 -21.35 8.25 4.56
N LEU A 2 -20.04 8.10 4.38
CA LEU A 2 -19.51 7.30 3.28
C LEU A 2 -19.66 5.83 3.67
N GLU A 3 -20.45 5.06 2.91
CA GLU A 3 -20.64 3.64 3.20
C GLU A 3 -19.56 2.84 2.46
N PRO A 4 -18.78 1.99 3.16
CA PRO A 4 -17.73 1.21 2.52
C PRO A 4 -18.33 0.23 1.50
N ARG A 5 -17.58 0.00 0.42
CA ARG A 5 -17.85 -0.90 -0.70
C ARG A 5 -19.03 -0.47 -1.59
N GLN A 6 -19.53 0.75 -1.42
CA GLN A 6 -20.56 1.32 -2.29
C GLN A 6 -19.92 2.19 -3.38
N ALA A 7 -19.79 1.62 -4.57
CA ALA A 7 -19.24 2.31 -5.72
C ALA A 7 -20.10 3.52 -6.13
N ARG A 8 -19.45 4.59 -6.58
CA ARG A 8 -20.06 5.76 -7.21
C ARG A 8 -19.33 6.08 -8.51
N SER A 9 -20.09 6.47 -9.53
CA SER A 9 -19.53 6.77 -10.86
C SER A 9 -19.67 8.26 -11.19
N PHE A 10 -18.61 8.81 -11.79
CA PHE A 10 -18.50 10.18 -12.27
C PHE A 10 -17.97 10.13 -13.71
N GLY A 11 -18.88 9.99 -14.68
CA GLY A 11 -18.48 9.69 -16.05
C GLY A 11 -17.91 8.27 -16.16
N ASP A 12 -16.71 8.14 -16.72
CA ASP A 12 -15.94 6.90 -16.84
C ASP A 12 -15.20 6.50 -15.54
N LEU A 13 -15.05 7.44 -14.60
CA LEU A 13 -14.42 7.19 -13.31
C LEU A 13 -15.40 6.53 -12.34
N LYS A 14 -15.07 5.33 -11.87
CA LYS A 14 -15.75 4.62 -10.79
C LYS A 14 -14.90 4.63 -9.54
N ILE A 15 -15.43 5.15 -8.44
CA ILE A 15 -14.77 5.23 -7.14
C ILE A 15 -15.50 4.32 -6.15
N THR A 16 -14.78 3.39 -5.55
CA THR A 16 -15.30 2.49 -4.51
C THR A 16 -14.52 2.72 -3.21
N PRO A 17 -15.17 3.19 -2.14
CA PRO A 17 -14.51 3.33 -0.85
C PRO A 17 -14.38 1.98 -0.15
N TYR A 18 -13.35 1.79 0.65
CA TYR A 18 -13.09 0.59 1.45
C TYR A 18 -12.64 0.98 2.85
N GLN A 19 -12.80 0.08 3.82
CA GLN A 19 -12.38 0.34 5.20
C GLN A 19 -10.88 0.06 5.33
N LEU A 20 -10.11 1.03 5.84
CA LEU A 20 -8.70 0.85 6.19
C LEU A 20 -8.52 0.41 7.64
N ASP A 21 -7.32 -0.07 7.93
CA ASP A 21 -6.91 -0.50 9.27
C ASP A 21 -6.42 0.71 10.04
N HIS A 22 -7.34 1.43 10.67
CA HIS A 22 -7.02 2.64 11.39
C HIS A 22 -7.88 2.71 12.67
N PRO A 23 -7.34 3.23 13.80
CA PRO A 23 -8.07 3.33 15.08
C PRO A 23 -9.39 4.11 14.95
N ASP A 24 -9.33 5.19 14.17
CA ASP A 24 -10.49 5.97 13.78
C ASP A 24 -11.02 5.57 12.40
N PRO A 25 -12.32 5.80 12.09
CA PRO A 25 -12.87 5.51 10.77
C PRO A 25 -12.06 6.18 9.64
N CYS A 26 -11.30 5.36 8.91
CA CYS A 26 -10.51 5.77 7.75
C CYS A 26 -10.93 4.98 6.50
N TRP A 27 -10.83 5.62 5.33
CA TRP A 27 -11.27 5.05 4.06
C TRP A 27 -10.18 5.08 3.00
N GLY A 28 -9.99 3.93 2.37
CA GLY A 28 -9.24 3.79 1.14
C GLY A 28 -10.16 3.91 -0.06
N PHE A 29 -9.62 4.28 -1.21
CA PHE A 29 -10.42 4.44 -2.43
C PHE A 29 -9.81 3.65 -3.57
N ARG A 30 -10.62 2.78 -4.17
CA ARG A 30 -10.31 2.16 -5.46
C ARG A 30 -10.98 2.96 -6.56
N CYS A 31 -10.17 3.53 -7.44
CA CYS A 31 -10.57 4.33 -8.59
C CYS A 31 -10.31 3.53 -9.86
N GLU A 32 -11.34 3.35 -10.67
CA GLU A 32 -11.30 2.57 -11.91
C GLU A 32 -11.74 3.48 -13.07
N SER A 33 -10.91 3.65 -14.10
CA SER A 33 -11.26 4.40 -15.32
C SER A 33 -10.42 3.91 -16.51
N GLY A 34 -11.00 3.84 -17.71
CA GLY A 34 -10.25 3.46 -18.92
C GLY A 34 -9.59 2.08 -18.86
N GLY A 35 -10.08 1.16 -18.01
CA GLY A 35 -9.44 -0.14 -17.76
C GLY A 35 -8.22 -0.10 -16.84
N LYS A 36 -7.91 1.07 -16.25
CA LYS A 36 -6.87 1.29 -15.26
C LYS A 36 -7.46 1.34 -13.86
N VAL A 37 -6.63 0.96 -12.89
CA VAL A 37 -6.98 0.87 -11.47
C VAL A 37 -5.94 1.61 -10.64
N PHE A 38 -6.39 2.61 -9.90
CA PHE A 38 -5.63 3.34 -8.90
C PHE A 38 -6.24 3.11 -7.52
N SER A 39 -5.44 2.76 -6.52
CA SER A 39 -5.89 2.65 -5.13
C SER A 39 -5.14 3.61 -4.21
N HIS A 40 -5.89 4.33 -3.38
CA HIS A 40 -5.38 5.23 -2.35
C HIS A 40 -5.59 4.61 -0.97
N CYS A 41 -4.49 4.27 -0.29
CA CYS A 41 -4.46 3.45 0.92
C CYS A 41 -3.47 4.03 1.97
N VAL A 42 -3.51 5.33 2.21
CA VAL A 42 -2.71 5.97 3.28
C VAL A 42 -3.48 5.98 4.61
N ASP A 43 -2.80 6.26 5.72
CA ASP A 43 -3.42 6.31 7.06
C ASP A 43 -4.02 4.94 7.42
N THR A 44 -3.19 3.91 7.28
CA THR A 44 -3.50 2.51 7.55
C THR A 44 -2.33 1.85 8.27
N GLU A 45 -2.62 0.99 9.23
CA GLU A 45 -1.64 0.15 9.94
C GLU A 45 -1.27 -1.12 9.17
N GLY A 46 -2.19 -1.57 8.31
CA GLY A 46 -2.06 -2.86 7.64
C GLY A 46 -2.05 -4.02 8.62
N THR A 47 -2.87 -3.97 9.68
CA THR A 47 -3.02 -5.10 10.63
C THR A 47 -3.67 -6.32 9.97
N ARG A 48 -4.52 -6.11 8.95
CA ARG A 48 -5.10 -7.16 8.10
C ARG A 48 -4.24 -7.32 6.85
N VAL A 49 -3.28 -8.25 6.90
CA VAL A 49 -2.39 -8.51 5.76
C VAL A 49 -2.80 -9.71 4.91
N SER A 50 -3.57 -10.66 5.43
CA SER A 50 -3.95 -11.85 4.65
C SER A 50 -5.21 -11.61 3.81
N GLN A 51 -5.36 -12.36 2.72
CA GLN A 51 -6.59 -12.33 1.92
C GLN A 51 -7.84 -12.65 2.75
N LYS A 52 -7.70 -13.54 3.72
CA LYS A 52 -8.80 -13.92 4.62
C LYS A 52 -9.19 -12.77 5.56
N ASP A 53 -8.21 -12.05 6.09
CA ASP A 53 -8.48 -10.97 7.04
C ASP A 53 -9.05 -9.74 6.32
N LEU A 54 -8.52 -9.44 5.13
CA LEU A 54 -9.02 -8.36 4.28
C LEU A 54 -10.45 -8.63 3.78
N ASP A 55 -10.82 -9.89 3.51
CA ASP A 55 -12.17 -10.33 3.12
C ASP A 55 -12.81 -9.40 2.07
N LYS A 56 -13.82 -8.62 2.46
CA LYS A 56 -14.57 -7.72 1.55
C LYS A 56 -13.80 -6.47 1.15
N ASP A 57 -12.72 -6.15 1.86
CA ASP A 57 -11.84 -5.02 1.57
C ASP A 57 -10.63 -5.41 0.71
N LEU A 58 -10.41 -6.72 0.49
CA LEU A 58 -9.37 -7.24 -0.39
C LEU A 58 -9.36 -6.63 -1.80
N PRO A 59 -10.51 -6.36 -2.46
CA PRO A 59 -10.51 -5.77 -3.80
C PRO A 59 -9.83 -4.40 -3.90
N LEU A 60 -9.63 -3.70 -2.77
CA LEU A 60 -8.85 -2.46 -2.74
C LEU A 60 -7.41 -2.67 -3.25
N TYR A 61 -6.82 -3.84 -2.99
CA TYR A 61 -5.41 -4.11 -3.28
C TYR A 61 -5.20 -4.98 -4.53
N GLN A 62 -6.27 -5.53 -5.12
CA GLN A 62 -6.16 -6.53 -6.19
C GLN A 62 -5.94 -5.96 -7.58
N ASN A 63 -4.90 -6.47 -8.26
CA ASN A 63 -4.53 -6.20 -9.64
C ASN A 63 -4.56 -4.70 -9.98
N ALA A 64 -4.12 -3.86 -9.03
CA ALA A 64 -4.08 -2.42 -9.23
C ALA A 64 -2.89 -2.04 -10.11
N ASP A 65 -3.09 -1.06 -11.00
CA ASP A 65 -1.99 -0.48 -11.78
C ASP A 65 -1.10 0.39 -10.89
N LEU A 66 -1.71 1.13 -9.95
CA LEU A 66 -1.00 1.94 -8.96
C LEU A 66 -1.67 1.85 -7.60
N VAL A 67 -0.88 1.65 -6.55
CA VAL A 67 -1.31 1.82 -5.17
C VAL A 67 -0.47 2.88 -4.49
N ILE A 68 -1.11 3.86 -3.85
CA ILE A 68 -0.46 4.73 -2.88
C ILE A 68 -0.71 4.14 -1.50
N TYR A 69 0.35 3.92 -0.74
CA TYR A 69 0.29 3.20 0.55
C TYR A 69 1.07 3.94 1.65
N ASP A 70 0.61 3.78 2.89
CA ASP A 70 1.25 4.32 4.08
C ASP A 70 2.61 3.64 4.35
N ALA A 71 3.66 4.43 4.55
CA ALA A 71 4.93 3.95 5.08
C ALA A 71 5.54 4.97 6.06
N GLN A 72 4.72 5.46 6.99
CA GLN A 72 5.17 6.44 7.97
C GLN A 72 6.29 5.90 8.88
N TYR A 73 6.25 4.60 9.15
CA TYR A 73 7.09 3.95 10.14
C TYR A 73 8.04 2.94 9.54
N SER A 74 9.21 2.77 10.18
CA SER A 74 10.00 1.55 10.02
C SER A 74 9.22 0.34 10.56
N PHE A 75 9.64 -0.88 10.20
CA PHE A 75 8.98 -2.09 10.68
C PHE A 75 8.93 -2.18 12.21
N LEU A 76 10.02 -1.81 12.88
CA LEU A 76 10.07 -1.80 14.35
C LEU A 76 9.13 -0.75 14.94
N GLU A 77 9.11 0.45 14.37
CA GLU A 77 8.21 1.51 14.83
C GLU A 77 6.74 1.14 14.64
N ALA A 78 6.38 0.49 13.52
CA ALA A 78 5.02 0.01 13.28
C ALA A 78 4.61 -1.05 14.33
N ALA A 79 5.54 -1.91 14.75
CA ALA A 79 5.29 -2.89 15.81
C ALA A 79 5.18 -2.25 17.22
N GLU A 80 5.90 -1.14 17.48
CA GLU A 80 5.84 -0.41 18.75
C GLU A 80 4.64 0.54 18.83
N LYS A 81 4.14 1.01 17.68
CA LYS A 81 3.06 1.99 17.54
C LYS A 81 1.80 1.37 16.93
N ILE A 82 1.46 0.16 17.37
CA ILE A 82 0.16 -0.46 17.08
C ILE A 82 -0.94 0.46 17.63
N ASP A 83 -2.06 0.57 16.92
CA ASP A 83 -3.18 1.49 17.23
C ASP A 83 -2.85 2.99 17.05
N TRP A 84 -1.83 3.34 16.25
CA TRP A 84 -1.49 4.73 15.90
C TRP A 84 -1.85 5.13 14.46
N GLY A 85 -2.31 4.18 13.64
CA GLY A 85 -2.84 4.46 12.31
C GLY A 85 -1.89 4.31 11.13
N HIS A 86 -0.64 3.91 11.32
CA HIS A 86 0.35 3.92 10.23
C HIS A 86 1.13 2.62 10.05
N ALA A 87 1.62 2.41 8.83
CA ALA A 87 2.25 1.18 8.40
C ALA A 87 3.75 1.38 8.09
N SER A 88 4.36 0.28 7.66
CA SER A 88 5.72 0.25 7.15
C SER A 88 5.76 -0.25 5.72
N GLY A 89 6.77 0.19 4.97
CA GLY A 89 7.01 -0.24 3.58
C GLY A 89 6.96 -1.76 3.38
N PRO A 90 7.59 -2.60 4.23
CA PRO A 90 7.53 -4.06 4.10
C PRO A 90 6.11 -4.64 4.06
N ILE A 91 5.16 -4.08 4.83
CA ILE A 91 3.76 -4.52 4.82
C ILE A 91 3.14 -4.27 3.44
N GLY A 92 3.39 -3.10 2.85
CA GLY A 92 2.92 -2.79 1.50
C GLY A 92 3.58 -3.65 0.43
N ILE A 93 4.86 -4.00 0.59
CA ILE A 93 5.56 -4.94 -0.30
C ILE A 93 4.87 -6.31 -0.31
N ASP A 94 4.51 -6.85 0.86
CA ASP A 94 3.82 -8.14 0.97
C ASP A 94 2.45 -8.12 0.29
N ILE A 95 1.70 -7.03 0.45
CA ILE A 95 0.43 -6.84 -0.23
C ILE A 95 0.63 -6.76 -1.75
N ALA A 96 1.64 -6.00 -2.21
CA ALA A 96 1.91 -5.79 -3.62
C ALA A 96 2.34 -7.08 -4.35
N MET A 97 3.25 -7.86 -3.75
CA MET A 97 3.64 -9.17 -4.27
C MET A 97 2.44 -10.10 -4.42
N ARG A 98 1.62 -10.20 -3.37
CA ARG A 98 0.53 -11.17 -3.28
C ARG A 98 -0.65 -10.81 -4.19
N GLU A 99 -1.01 -9.54 -4.26
CA GLU A 99 -2.22 -9.07 -4.95
C GLU A 99 -1.95 -8.58 -6.38
N LYS A 100 -0.74 -8.81 -6.90
CA LYS A 100 -0.32 -8.49 -8.27
C LYS A 100 -0.45 -6.99 -8.60
N ILE A 101 -0.05 -6.15 -7.66
CA ILE A 101 0.01 -4.69 -7.86
C ILE A 101 1.15 -4.38 -8.82
N LYS A 102 0.93 -3.57 -9.87
CA LYS A 102 1.97 -3.26 -10.86
C LYS A 102 2.94 -2.18 -10.37
N GLN A 103 2.44 -1.21 -9.62
CA GLN A 103 3.23 -0.16 -9.01
C GLN A 103 2.72 0.21 -7.62
N ILE A 104 3.61 0.39 -6.64
CA ILE A 104 3.27 0.91 -5.31
C ILE A 104 4.16 2.10 -4.93
N LEU A 105 3.54 3.20 -4.52
CA LEU A 105 4.21 4.39 -4.02
C LEU A 105 3.97 4.52 -2.53
N PHE A 106 5.06 4.60 -1.77
CA PHE A 106 5.02 4.81 -0.34
C PHE A 106 5.01 6.30 -0.03
N ILE A 107 3.99 6.76 0.69
CA ILE A 107 3.85 8.16 1.13
C ILE A 107 3.45 8.20 2.61
N HIS A 108 2.97 9.37 3.07
CA HIS A 108 2.50 9.58 4.44
C HIS A 108 3.66 9.51 5.45
N HIS A 109 4.81 10.05 5.05
CA HIS A 109 5.98 10.12 5.92
C HIS A 109 5.68 10.99 7.15
N ASP A 110 6.30 10.62 8.27
CA ASP A 110 6.16 11.34 9.52
C ASP A 110 6.61 12.79 9.31
N PRO A 111 5.76 13.81 9.56
CA PRO A 111 6.12 15.21 9.32
C PRO A 111 7.34 15.68 10.12
N SER A 112 7.70 14.95 11.18
CA SER A 112 8.89 15.20 12.00
C SER A 112 10.11 14.37 11.57
N ALA A 113 9.97 13.49 10.58
CA ALA A 113 11.09 12.73 10.03
C ALA A 113 12.05 13.63 9.27
N SER A 114 13.35 13.36 9.42
CA SER A 114 14.36 13.89 8.52
C SER A 114 14.42 13.07 7.23
N ASP A 115 14.96 13.65 6.17
CA ASP A 115 15.21 12.95 4.90
C ASP A 115 16.04 11.67 5.12
N GLU A 116 17.01 11.68 6.04
CA GLU A 116 17.78 10.48 6.35
C GLU A 116 16.94 9.39 7.02
N LYS A 117 15.91 9.74 7.81
CA LYS A 117 14.99 8.76 8.39
C LYS A 117 14.15 8.11 7.29
N VAL A 118 13.63 8.91 6.36
CA VAL A 118 12.86 8.41 5.21
C VAL A 118 13.74 7.51 4.33
N GLN A 119 14.96 7.94 4.01
CA GLN A 119 15.90 7.13 3.24
C GLN A 119 16.22 5.79 3.92
N ARG A 120 16.41 5.77 5.24
CA ARG A 120 16.63 4.52 5.98
C ARG A 120 15.42 3.58 5.91
N ALA A 121 14.20 4.11 5.96
CA ALA A 121 12.99 3.31 5.80
C ALA A 121 12.90 2.71 4.38
N GLU A 122 13.28 3.48 3.36
CA GLU A 122 13.38 3.00 1.98
C GLU A 122 14.43 1.88 1.86
N ASP A 123 15.63 2.08 2.40
CA ASP A 123 16.73 1.10 2.35
C ASP A 123 16.34 -0.22 3.05
N GLN A 124 15.65 -0.14 4.19
CA GLN A 124 15.12 -1.31 4.89
C GLN A 124 14.06 -2.03 4.06
N THR A 125 13.15 -1.28 3.43
CA THR A 125 12.12 -1.82 2.53
C THR A 125 12.76 -2.51 1.33
N ARG A 126 13.84 -1.93 0.79
CA ARG A 126 14.61 -2.50 -0.33
C ARG A 126 15.27 -3.81 0.03
N ALA A 127 15.97 -3.85 1.17
CA ALA A 127 16.59 -5.06 1.67
C ALA A 127 15.56 -6.18 1.92
N TYR A 128 14.36 -5.81 2.41
CA TYR A 128 13.25 -6.74 2.59
C TYR A 128 12.74 -7.29 1.26
N TYR A 129 12.41 -6.41 0.29
CA TYR A 129 11.96 -6.79 -1.05
C TYR A 129 12.95 -7.76 -1.73
N ASP A 130 14.24 -7.40 -1.74
CA ASP A 130 15.30 -8.23 -2.34
C ASP A 130 15.41 -9.60 -1.67
N SER A 131 15.18 -9.66 -0.35
CA SER A 131 15.15 -10.92 0.39
C SER A 131 13.98 -11.81 -0.03
N CYS A 132 12.78 -11.24 -0.14
CA CYS A 132 11.59 -11.97 -0.58
C CYS A 132 11.76 -12.52 -2.01
N VAL A 133 12.23 -11.69 -2.94
CA VAL A 133 12.51 -12.10 -4.33
C VAL A 133 13.55 -13.23 -4.38
N ARG A 134 14.66 -13.09 -3.64
CA ARG A 134 15.70 -14.12 -3.57
C ARG A 134 15.16 -15.44 -3.01
N MET A 135 14.46 -15.40 -1.87
CA MET A 135 13.92 -16.60 -1.22
C MET A 135 12.92 -17.34 -2.11
N ALA A 136 12.04 -16.61 -2.81
CA ALA A 136 11.09 -17.22 -3.73
C ALA A 136 11.80 -17.87 -4.94
N LYS A 137 12.81 -17.21 -5.50
CA LYS A 137 13.64 -17.77 -6.58
C LYS A 137 14.40 -19.03 -6.14
N ASP A 138 14.98 -19.02 -4.94
CA ASP A 138 15.67 -20.18 -4.37
C ASP A 138 14.72 -21.39 -4.17
N GLN A 139 13.43 -21.14 -3.94
CA GLN A 139 12.40 -22.16 -3.81
C GLN A 139 11.73 -22.54 -5.14
N GLY A 140 12.15 -21.94 -6.27
CA GLY A 140 11.55 -22.18 -7.58
C GLY A 140 10.10 -21.66 -7.71
N LEU A 141 9.72 -20.69 -6.88
CA LEU A 141 8.40 -20.06 -6.92
C LEU A 141 8.39 -18.93 -7.95
N GLU A 142 7.23 -18.74 -8.60
CA GLU A 142 6.99 -17.57 -9.44
C GLU A 142 6.90 -16.32 -8.56
N VAL A 143 7.59 -15.25 -8.99
CA VAL A 143 7.61 -13.97 -8.27
C VAL A 143 6.92 -12.91 -9.11
N HIS A 144 5.94 -12.25 -8.52
CA HIS A 144 5.38 -11.03 -9.07
C HIS A 144 6.31 -9.86 -8.75
N GLU A 145 7.11 -9.45 -9.73
CA GLU A 145 7.93 -8.23 -9.64
C GLU A 145 7.10 -7.01 -10.04
N PHE A 146 7.33 -5.87 -9.37
CA PHE A 146 6.57 -4.63 -9.56
C PHE A 146 7.42 -3.40 -9.25
N ASP A 147 7.01 -2.25 -9.76
CA ASP A 147 7.70 -0.98 -9.54
C ASP A 147 7.32 -0.40 -8.17
N TRP A 148 8.31 0.09 -7.42
CA TRP A 148 8.02 0.77 -6.17
C TRP A 148 9.07 1.79 -5.78
N CYS A 149 8.64 2.83 -5.06
CA CYS A 149 9.53 3.79 -4.43
C CYS A 149 8.83 4.54 -3.29
N PHE A 150 9.61 5.23 -2.47
CA PHE A 150 9.12 6.27 -1.58
C PHE A 150 8.94 7.55 -2.42
N ALA A 151 7.72 8.09 -2.46
CA ALA A 151 7.43 9.20 -3.35
C ALA A 151 8.00 10.51 -2.79
N ALA A 152 8.46 11.38 -3.70
CA ALA A 152 8.91 12.71 -3.36
C ALA A 152 7.91 13.76 -3.86
N GLU A 153 7.93 14.94 -3.23
CA GLU A 153 7.14 16.08 -3.67
C GLU A 153 7.44 16.43 -5.13
N GLY A 154 6.38 16.70 -5.90
CA GLY A 154 6.49 17.03 -7.33
C GLY A 154 6.61 15.82 -8.27
N MET A 155 6.57 14.58 -7.76
CA MET A 155 6.52 13.38 -8.59
C MET A 155 5.23 13.34 -9.42
N VAL A 156 5.37 12.97 -10.70
CA VAL A 156 4.25 12.73 -11.63
C VAL A 156 4.28 11.28 -12.06
N VAL A 157 3.13 10.61 -11.99
CA VAL A 157 2.97 9.22 -12.44
C VAL A 157 1.86 9.14 -13.47
N GLU A 158 2.14 8.46 -14.57
CA GLU A 158 1.19 8.19 -15.64
C GLU A 158 0.68 6.74 -15.51
N LEU A 159 -0.65 6.58 -15.61
CA LEU A 159 -1.36 5.31 -15.45
C LEU A 159 -1.79 4.73 -16.80
#